data_AF-A0A7W1DPU7-F1
#
_entry.id   AF-A0A7W1DPU7-F1
#
_cell.length_a   1.000
_cell.length_b   1.000
_cell.length_c   1.000
_cell.angle_alpha   90.00
_cell.angle_beta   90.00
_cell.angle_gamma   90.00
#
_symmetry.space_group_name_H-M   'P 1'
#
loop_
_entity.id
_entity.type
_entity.pdbx_description
1 polymer ?
#
loop_
_entity_poly.entity_id
_entity_poly.type
_entity_poly.pdbx_seq_one_letter_code
_entity_poly.pdbx_strand_id
1 'polypeptide(L)'
;MRTMPPLLLLVTSLVTSASAQVPQPFPKPGAPGAPPPVAAPSGPPQTAAPAAPQSAAEPAPGSLGVTIYPAAQFITSYDAGMGQRYYLYGTNAPFAEIVQYYRNTLKQRGELVYEQPAVHQFDLGRFREATMAFPPSVTVKDYTFGGTGGYLNPK
;
A
#
# COMPACT_ATOMS: atom_id res chain seq x y z
N MET A 1 31.91 55.91 -13.11
CA MET A 1 31.23 56.57 -11.96
C MET A 1 29.82 55.99 -11.90
N ARG A 2 29.52 55.18 -10.87
CA ARG A 2 28.54 55.46 -9.78
C ARG A 2 27.08 55.40 -10.28
N THR A 3 26.16 54.55 -9.80
CA THR A 3 25.98 53.88 -8.49
C THR A 3 24.91 52.77 -8.59
N MET A 4 25.11 51.65 -7.88
CA MET A 4 24.07 50.64 -7.53
C MET A 4 23.10 51.16 -6.47
N PRO A 5 21.91 50.56 -6.32
CA PRO A 5 21.28 50.34 -5.03
C PRO A 5 21.27 48.83 -4.64
N PRO A 6 21.49 48.49 -3.36
CA PRO A 6 21.43 47.11 -2.87
C PRO A 6 20.07 46.73 -2.25
N LEU A 7 19.75 45.45 -2.44
CA LEU A 7 19.05 44.49 -1.59
C LEU A 7 18.80 44.89 -0.12
N LEU A 8 17.60 44.65 0.41
CA LEU A 8 17.43 44.16 1.79
C LEU A 8 16.12 43.39 2.06
N LEU A 9 16.31 42.16 2.57
CA LEU A 9 15.49 41.34 3.47
C LEU A 9 13.97 41.24 3.31
N LEU A 10 13.49 40.00 3.12
CA LEU A 10 12.35 39.51 3.90
C LEU A 10 12.66 38.15 4.54
N VAL A 11 12.22 38.06 5.78
CA VAL A 11 12.59 37.16 6.86
C VAL A 11 11.98 35.77 6.72
N THR A 12 12.80 34.80 7.13
CA THR A 12 12.57 33.40 7.51
C THR A 12 11.21 33.08 8.16
N SER A 13 10.65 31.92 7.84
CA SER A 13 9.64 31.25 8.68
C SER A 13 9.97 29.75 8.77
N LEU A 14 10.68 29.39 9.84
CA LEU A 14 10.97 28.01 10.23
C LEU A 14 9.90 27.62 11.26
N VAL A 15 8.98 26.72 10.89
CA VAL A 15 7.94 26.21 11.80
C VAL A 15 8.51 25.02 12.56
N THR A 16 9.02 25.27 13.76
CA THR A 16 9.49 24.23 14.69
C THR A 16 8.29 23.68 15.45
N SER A 17 7.89 22.44 15.19
CA SER A 17 6.89 21.73 16.01
C SER A 17 7.57 21.21 17.28
N ALA A 18 7.25 21.80 18.43
CA ALA A 18 7.73 21.36 19.74
C ALA A 18 6.84 20.22 20.28
N SER A 19 7.38 19.01 20.33
CA SER A 19 6.80 17.89 21.08
C SER A 19 7.09 18.07 22.57
N ALA A 20 6.06 18.38 23.36
CA ALA A 20 6.16 18.48 24.81
C ALA A 20 6.19 17.06 25.44
N GLN A 21 7.38 16.56 25.76
CA GLN A 21 7.56 15.46 26.71
C GLN A 21 7.69 16.06 28.12
N VAL A 22 6.68 15.86 28.96
CA VAL A 22 6.80 16.15 30.39
C VAL A 22 7.63 15.05 31.07
N PRO A 23 8.68 15.37 31.86
CA PRO A 23 9.48 14.39 32.55
C PRO A 23 8.67 13.66 33.62
N GLN A 24 8.74 12.33 33.64
CA GLN A 24 8.18 11.52 34.72
C GLN A 24 8.96 11.77 36.03
N PRO A 25 8.29 12.10 37.15
CA PRO A 25 8.98 12.32 38.41
C PRO A 25 9.48 11.00 39.01
N PHE A 26 10.67 11.05 39.62
CA PHE A 26 11.30 9.91 40.27
C PHE A 26 10.46 9.40 41.47
N PRO A 27 10.40 8.07 41.72
CA PRO A 27 9.76 7.50 42.90
C PRO A 27 10.54 7.87 44.18
N LYS A 28 9.83 8.35 45.21
CA LYS A 28 10.41 8.54 46.54
C LYS A 28 10.43 7.20 47.30
N PRO A 29 11.56 6.78 47.91
CA PRO A 29 11.58 5.61 48.78
C PRO A 29 10.81 5.88 50.08
N GLY A 30 9.86 5.01 50.44
CA GLY A 30 9.28 4.97 51.79
C GLY A 30 7.78 5.22 51.94
N ALA A 31 6.93 4.90 50.97
CA ALA A 31 5.47 4.86 51.17
C ALA A 31 4.95 3.41 51.32
N PRO A 32 4.08 3.11 52.30
CA PRO A 32 3.48 1.78 52.46
C PRO A 32 2.66 1.38 51.23
N GLY A 33 2.77 0.11 50.81
CA GLY A 33 2.12 -0.42 49.61
C GLY A 33 0.59 -0.30 49.64
N ALA A 34 0.03 0.26 48.56
CA ALA A 34 -1.40 0.20 48.29
C ALA A 34 -1.78 -1.21 47.77
N PRO A 35 -2.94 -1.76 48.16
CA PRO A 35 -3.40 -3.08 47.70
C PRO A 35 -3.65 -3.08 46.18
N PRO A 36 -3.58 -4.25 45.51
CA PRO A 36 -3.77 -4.34 44.07
C PRO A 36 -5.19 -3.91 43.67
N PRO A 37 -5.37 -3.26 42.50
CA PRO A 37 -6.68 -2.95 42.00
C PRO A 37 -7.43 -4.25 41.63
N VAL A 38 -8.62 -4.38 42.17
CA VAL A 38 -9.61 -5.40 41.79
C VAL A 38 -9.94 -5.21 40.30
N ALA A 39 -9.86 -6.27 39.51
CA ALA A 39 -10.23 -6.25 38.10
C ALA A 39 -11.67 -5.78 37.93
N ALA A 40 -11.87 -4.66 37.22
CA ALA A 40 -13.19 -4.22 36.81
C ALA A 40 -13.73 -5.16 35.71
N PRO A 41 -15.04 -5.45 35.69
CA PRO A 41 -15.64 -6.33 34.69
C PRO A 41 -15.45 -5.80 33.28
N SER A 42 -15.20 -6.71 32.34
CA SER A 42 -15.15 -6.49 30.90
C SER A 42 -16.31 -5.60 30.43
N GLY A 43 -15.99 -4.47 29.80
CA GLY A 43 -16.98 -3.69 29.07
C GLY A 43 -17.63 -4.54 27.96
N PRO A 44 -18.84 -4.17 27.52
CA PRO A 44 -19.54 -4.88 26.45
C PRO A 44 -18.66 -4.96 25.19
N PRO A 45 -18.82 -6.01 24.36
CA PRO A 45 -18.02 -6.16 23.15
C PRO A 45 -18.15 -4.88 22.32
N GLN A 46 -17.02 -4.24 22.01
CA GLN A 46 -17.01 -3.22 20.96
C GLN A 46 -17.59 -3.89 19.73
N THR A 47 -18.77 -3.45 19.32
CA THR A 47 -19.39 -3.81 18.05
C THR A 47 -18.34 -3.57 16.98
N ALA A 48 -17.88 -4.64 16.35
CA ALA A 48 -16.99 -4.55 15.20
C ALA A 48 -17.59 -3.53 14.22
N ALA A 49 -16.77 -2.59 13.78
CA ALA A 49 -17.14 -1.72 12.66
C ALA A 49 -17.68 -2.62 11.51
N PRO A 50 -18.70 -2.18 10.75
CA PRO A 50 -19.27 -2.98 9.68
C PRO A 50 -18.14 -3.48 8.78
N ALA A 51 -18.02 -4.80 8.66
CA ALA A 51 -17.17 -5.39 7.64
C ALA A 51 -17.59 -4.77 6.31
N ALA A 52 -16.65 -4.17 5.58
CA ALA A 52 -16.86 -3.80 4.20
C ALA A 52 -17.46 -5.01 3.48
N PRO A 53 -18.43 -4.81 2.55
CA PRO A 53 -19.09 -5.91 1.87
C PRO A 53 -18.04 -6.88 1.34
N GLN A 54 -18.11 -8.13 1.80
CA GLN A 54 -17.22 -9.19 1.34
C GLN A 54 -17.46 -9.36 -0.16
N SER A 55 -16.60 -8.74 -0.97
CA SER A 55 -16.45 -9.01 -2.39
C SER A 55 -16.31 -10.52 -2.60
N ALA A 56 -16.74 -10.99 -3.78
CA ALA A 56 -16.55 -12.35 -4.26
C ALA A 56 -15.27 -12.98 -3.70
N ALA A 57 -15.41 -14.06 -2.92
CA ALA A 57 -14.40 -14.59 -2.00
C ALA A 57 -12.96 -14.35 -2.47
N GLU A 58 -12.21 -13.56 -1.68
CA GLU A 58 -10.79 -13.30 -1.92
C GLU A 58 -10.06 -14.64 -2.11
N PRO A 59 -9.19 -14.76 -3.14
CA PRO A 59 -8.42 -15.99 -3.34
C PRO A 59 -7.63 -16.31 -2.08
N ALA A 60 -7.66 -17.57 -1.64
CA ALA A 60 -6.88 -17.99 -0.49
C ALA A 60 -5.39 -17.67 -0.72
N PRO A 61 -4.64 -17.24 0.31
CA PRO A 61 -3.21 -16.93 0.18
C PRO A 61 -2.47 -18.08 -0.52
N GLY A 62 -1.83 -17.78 -1.66
CA GLY A 62 -1.06 -18.75 -2.44
C GLY A 62 -1.85 -19.54 -3.50
N SER A 63 -3.18 -19.42 -3.58
CA SER A 63 -4.00 -20.17 -4.55
C SER A 63 -3.74 -19.78 -6.02
N LEU A 64 -3.13 -18.61 -6.26
CA LEU A 64 -2.84 -18.10 -7.61
C LEU A 64 -1.50 -18.58 -8.18
N GLY A 65 -0.67 -19.27 -7.38
CA GLY A 65 0.67 -19.70 -7.80
C GLY A 65 1.69 -18.58 -7.98
N VAL A 66 1.33 -17.33 -7.65
CA VAL A 66 2.21 -16.16 -7.61
C VAL A 66 2.00 -15.39 -6.32
N THR A 67 3.08 -14.87 -5.74
CA THR A 67 3.00 -14.03 -4.54
C THR A 67 2.39 -12.68 -4.91
N ILE A 68 1.34 -12.28 -4.18
CA ILE A 68 0.71 -10.98 -4.32
C ILE A 68 1.46 -9.95 -3.47
N TYR A 69 1.57 -8.72 -3.98
CA TYR A 69 2.22 -7.63 -3.24
C TYR A 69 1.58 -7.47 -1.84
N PRO A 70 2.35 -7.46 -0.73
CA PRO A 70 1.81 -7.65 0.62
C PRO A 70 0.77 -6.63 1.07
N ALA A 71 0.84 -5.38 0.60
CA ALA A 71 -0.13 -4.34 0.97
C ALA A 71 -1.27 -4.19 -0.06
N ALA A 72 -1.37 -5.11 -1.03
CA ALA A 72 -2.44 -5.09 -2.01
C ALA A 72 -3.73 -5.69 -1.45
N GLN A 73 -4.85 -5.05 -1.76
CA GLN A 73 -6.19 -5.47 -1.39
C GLN A 73 -6.91 -6.03 -2.60
N PHE A 74 -7.62 -7.14 -2.43
CA PHE A 74 -8.45 -7.70 -3.49
C PHE A 74 -9.59 -6.74 -3.83
N ILE A 75 -9.78 -6.46 -5.13
CA ILE A 75 -10.86 -5.62 -5.63
C ILE A 75 -11.96 -6.52 -6.20
N THR A 76 -11.61 -7.30 -7.22
CA THR A 76 -12.56 -8.13 -7.97
C THR A 76 -11.86 -9.15 -8.86
N SER A 77 -12.65 -9.97 -9.54
CA SER A 77 -12.17 -10.97 -10.49
C SER A 77 -13.07 -11.05 -11.73
N TYR A 78 -12.47 -11.32 -12.88
CA TYR A 78 -13.17 -11.40 -14.17
C TYR A 78 -12.87 -12.74 -14.85
N ASP A 79 -13.90 -13.43 -15.34
CA ASP A 79 -13.74 -14.58 -16.24
C ASP A 79 -13.36 -14.07 -17.63
N ALA A 80 -12.20 -14.48 -18.13
CA ALA A 80 -11.67 -14.10 -19.44
C ALA A 80 -11.99 -15.12 -20.54
N GLY A 81 -12.75 -16.17 -20.20
CA GLY A 81 -13.07 -17.29 -21.08
C GLY A 81 -11.93 -18.30 -21.20
N MET A 82 -12.23 -19.47 -21.78
CA MET A 82 -11.25 -20.54 -22.03
C MET A 82 -10.47 -20.98 -20.78
N GLY A 83 -11.09 -20.92 -19.60
CA GLY A 83 -10.46 -21.26 -18.32
C GLY A 83 -9.50 -20.20 -17.78
N GLN A 84 -9.42 -19.02 -18.40
CA GLN A 84 -8.60 -17.90 -17.95
C GLN A 84 -9.40 -16.96 -17.05
N ARG A 85 -8.76 -16.44 -16.00
CA ARG A 85 -9.41 -15.56 -15.03
C ARG A 85 -8.44 -14.49 -14.58
N TYR A 86 -8.89 -13.23 -14.57
CA TYR A 86 -8.15 -12.11 -14.03
C TYR A 86 -8.54 -11.86 -12.58
N TYR A 87 -7.55 -11.56 -11.75
CA TYR A 87 -7.74 -11.12 -10.37
C TYR A 87 -7.15 -9.73 -10.25
N LEU A 88 -7.98 -8.77 -9.85
CA LEU A 88 -7.58 -7.38 -9.73
C LEU A 88 -7.34 -7.05 -8.26
N TYR A 89 -6.15 -6.51 -8.00
CA TYR A 89 -5.73 -6.02 -6.70
C TYR A 89 -5.36 -4.54 -6.78
N GLY A 90 -5.58 -3.80 -5.70
CA GLY A 90 -5.21 -2.39 -5.57
C GLY A 90 -4.26 -2.17 -4.39
N THR A 91 -3.40 -1.16 -4.49
CA THR A 91 -2.53 -0.70 -3.39
C THR A 91 -2.29 0.81 -3.53
N ASN A 92 -1.95 1.47 -2.42
CA ASN A 92 -1.51 2.88 -2.40
C ASN A 92 0.01 3.02 -2.55
N ALA A 93 0.75 1.91 -2.75
CA ALA A 93 2.18 1.93 -2.99
C ALA A 93 2.52 2.53 -4.37
N PRO A 94 3.66 3.22 -4.51
CA PRO A 94 4.08 3.79 -5.79
C PRO A 94 4.40 2.71 -6.82
N PHE A 95 4.12 2.98 -8.10
CA PHE A 95 4.33 2.06 -9.23
C PHE A 95 5.73 1.42 -9.22
N ALA A 96 6.78 2.24 -9.04
CA ALA A 96 8.16 1.78 -9.06
C ALA A 96 8.47 0.75 -7.96
N GLU A 97 7.86 0.88 -6.78
CA GLU A 97 8.03 -0.06 -5.69
C GLU A 97 7.42 -1.42 -6.00
N ILE A 98 6.20 -1.43 -6.57
CA ILE A 98 5.50 -2.66 -6.96
C ILE A 98 6.28 -3.38 -8.07
N VAL A 99 6.77 -2.65 -9.07
CA VAL A 99 7.64 -3.21 -10.12
C VAL A 99 8.91 -3.79 -9.50
N GLN A 100 9.55 -3.08 -8.57
CA GLN A 100 10.76 -3.56 -7.90
C GLN A 100 10.50 -4.83 -7.09
N TYR A 101 9.36 -4.91 -6.39
CA TYR A 101 8.93 -6.10 -5.67
C TYR A 101 8.83 -7.31 -6.60
N TYR A 102 8.09 -7.19 -7.71
CA TYR A 102 7.92 -8.31 -8.64
C TYR A 102 9.23 -8.69 -9.33
N ARG A 103 10.11 -7.72 -9.63
CA ARG A 103 11.46 -8.01 -10.13
C ARG A 103 12.26 -8.90 -9.17
N ASN A 104 12.22 -8.58 -7.89
CA ASN A 104 12.94 -9.30 -6.86
C ASN A 104 12.35 -10.69 -6.59
N THR A 105 11.02 -10.79 -6.59
CA THR A 105 10.28 -12.03 -6.29
C THR A 105 10.34 -13.01 -7.45
N LEU A 106 10.10 -12.53 -8.68
CA LEU A 106 10.05 -13.36 -9.89
C LEU A 106 11.42 -13.56 -10.54
N LYS A 107 12.46 -12.86 -10.05
CA LYS A 107 13.82 -12.90 -10.61
C LYS A 107 13.88 -12.54 -12.10
N GLN A 108 12.99 -11.67 -12.56
CA GLN A 108 12.92 -11.21 -13.96
C GLN A 108 12.58 -9.73 -14.05
N ARG A 109 13.08 -9.04 -15.09
CA ARG A 109 12.89 -7.59 -15.22
C ARG A 109 11.48 -7.16 -15.62
N GLY A 110 10.74 -8.08 -16.25
CA GLY A 110 9.49 -7.76 -16.94
C GLY A 110 9.70 -6.78 -18.09
N GLU A 111 8.61 -6.27 -18.64
CA GLU A 111 8.58 -5.32 -19.74
C GLU A 111 7.69 -4.13 -19.40
N LEU A 112 8.16 -2.91 -19.70
CA LEU A 112 7.32 -1.72 -19.68
C LEU A 112 6.56 -1.67 -21.01
N VAL A 113 5.32 -2.14 -21.02
CA VAL A 113 4.50 -2.26 -22.23
C VAL A 113 3.81 -0.96 -22.63
N TYR A 114 3.67 -0.02 -21.68
CA TYR A 114 3.16 1.32 -21.95
C TYR A 114 3.82 2.34 -21.01
N GLU A 115 4.15 3.53 -21.52
CA GLU A 115 4.84 4.57 -20.76
C GLU A 115 3.87 5.50 -20.02
N GLN A 116 2.72 5.84 -20.63
CA GLN A 116 1.80 6.86 -20.11
C GLN A 116 0.32 6.52 -20.35
N PRO A 117 -0.41 5.91 -19.40
CA PRO A 117 0.05 5.52 -18.06
C PRO A 117 1.06 4.39 -18.07
N ALA A 118 1.95 4.37 -17.07
CA ALA A 118 2.93 3.31 -16.97
C ALA A 118 2.24 1.94 -16.75
N VAL A 119 2.57 0.97 -17.59
CA VAL A 119 2.12 -0.43 -17.48
C VAL A 119 3.32 -1.34 -17.59
N HIS A 120 3.58 -2.13 -16.55
CA HIS A 120 4.67 -3.11 -16.50
C HIS A 120 4.10 -4.52 -16.44
N GLN A 121 4.56 -5.41 -17.33
CA GLN A 121 4.10 -6.79 -17.40
C GLN A 121 5.23 -7.77 -17.06
N PHE A 122 4.87 -8.83 -16.36
CA PHE A 122 5.73 -9.95 -16.01
C PHE A 122 5.06 -11.24 -16.47
N ASP A 123 5.60 -11.89 -17.50
CA ASP A 123 5.10 -13.20 -17.93
C ASP A 123 5.68 -14.30 -17.03
N LEU A 124 4.83 -15.15 -16.46
CA LEU A 124 5.20 -16.17 -15.47
C LEU A 124 5.46 -17.55 -16.11
N GLY A 125 5.26 -17.69 -17.41
CA GLY A 125 5.35 -18.97 -18.09
C GLY A 125 5.62 -18.84 -19.58
N ARG A 126 5.89 -19.98 -20.21
CA ARG A 126 5.99 -20.07 -21.67
C ARG A 126 4.60 -20.02 -22.28
N PHE A 127 4.52 -19.46 -23.49
CA PHE A 127 3.35 -19.63 -24.34
C PHE A 127 3.02 -21.12 -24.51
N ARG A 128 1.73 -21.46 -24.44
CA ARG A 128 1.24 -22.82 -24.64
C ARG A 128 0.47 -22.90 -25.96
N GLU A 129 1.14 -23.46 -26.97
CA GLU A 129 0.61 -23.59 -28.33
C GLU A 129 -0.69 -24.40 -28.38
N ALA A 130 -0.80 -25.46 -27.58
CA ALA A 130 -1.99 -26.31 -27.52
C ALA A 130 -3.27 -25.57 -27.10
N THR A 131 -3.16 -24.51 -26.27
CA THR A 131 -4.30 -23.73 -25.81
C THR A 131 -4.40 -22.38 -26.51
N MET A 132 -3.41 -22.00 -27.33
CA MET A 132 -3.26 -20.66 -27.92
C MET A 132 -3.53 -19.54 -26.89
N ALA A 133 -3.23 -19.82 -25.61
CA ALA A 133 -3.58 -18.95 -24.50
C ALA A 133 -2.38 -18.09 -24.12
N PHE A 134 -2.63 -16.84 -23.75
CA PHE A 134 -1.60 -16.00 -23.16
C PHE A 134 -1.00 -16.70 -21.93
N PRO A 135 0.34 -16.62 -21.75
CA PRO A 135 0.95 -17.14 -20.54
C PRO A 135 0.36 -16.44 -19.32
N PRO A 136 0.31 -17.11 -18.15
CA PRO A 136 -0.02 -16.44 -16.90
C PRO A 136 0.91 -15.24 -16.71
N SER A 137 0.37 -14.11 -16.28
CA SER A 137 1.15 -12.88 -16.13
C SER A 137 0.73 -12.07 -14.91
N VAL A 138 1.63 -11.20 -14.45
CA VAL A 138 1.34 -10.11 -13.52
C VAL A 138 1.49 -8.80 -14.27
N THR A 139 0.45 -7.98 -14.26
CA THR A 139 0.47 -6.65 -14.88
C THR A 139 0.25 -5.59 -13.81
N VAL A 140 1.20 -4.66 -13.71
CA VAL A 140 1.16 -3.50 -12.81
C VAL A 140 0.82 -2.29 -13.65
N LYS A 141 -0.23 -1.55 -13.29
CA LYS A 141 -0.63 -0.33 -13.99
C LYS A 141 -0.68 0.83 -13.01
N ASP A 142 -0.09 1.95 -13.39
CA ASP A 142 -0.19 3.20 -12.64
C ASP A 142 -1.56 3.85 -12.90
N TYR A 143 -2.44 3.76 -11.90
CA TYR A 143 -3.77 4.37 -11.92
C TYR A 143 -3.79 5.78 -11.32
N THR A 144 -2.63 6.37 -11.00
CA THR A 144 -2.52 7.77 -10.54
C THR A 144 -2.21 8.74 -11.68
N PHE A 145 -1.81 8.20 -12.84
CA PHE A 145 -1.58 8.99 -14.04
C PHE A 145 -2.83 9.81 -14.43
N GLY A 146 -2.63 11.10 -14.75
CA GLY A 146 -3.73 12.01 -15.06
C GLY A 146 -4.43 12.60 -13.84
N GLY A 147 -3.88 12.43 -12.63
CA GLY A 147 -4.38 13.05 -11.40
C GLY A 147 -5.49 12.27 -10.69
N THR A 148 -5.74 11.02 -11.10
CA THR A 148 -6.72 10.14 -10.46
C THR A 148 -6.18 9.61 -9.12
N GLY A 149 -7.07 9.39 -8.14
CA GLY A 149 -6.69 8.85 -6.82
C GLY A 149 -6.33 7.35 -6.81
N GLY A 150 -6.48 6.64 -7.94
CA GLY A 150 -6.35 5.19 -8.05
C GLY A 150 -7.58 4.42 -7.54
N TYR A 151 -7.60 3.09 -7.75
CA TYR A 151 -8.79 2.26 -7.42
C TYR A 151 -9.08 2.14 -5.92
N LEU A 152 -8.10 2.37 -5.04
CA LEU A 152 -8.33 2.34 -3.60
C LEU A 152 -8.86 3.67 -3.03
N ASN A 153 -8.93 4.72 -3.86
CA ASN A 153 -9.53 6.00 -3.50
C ASN A 153 -10.72 6.31 -4.42
N PRO A 154 -11.90 5.71 -4.17
CA PRO A 154 -13.12 6.08 -4.87
C PRO A 154 -13.61 7.44 -4.35
N LYS A 155 -13.15 8.53 -4.95
CA LYS A 155 -13.72 9.86 -4.76
C LYS A 155 -13.99 10.50 -6.10
#